data_AF-A0A016SNI9-F1
#
_entry.id   AF-A0A016SNI9-F1
#
_cell.length_a   1.000
_cell.length_b   1.000
_cell.length_c   1.000
_cell.angle_alpha   90.00
_cell.angle_beta   90.00
_cell.angle_gamma   90.00
#
_symmetry.space_group_name_H-M   'P 1'
#
loop_
_entity.id
_entity.type
_entity.pdbx_description
1 polymer ?
#
loop_
_entity_poly.entity_id
_entity_poly.type
_entity_poly.pdbx_seq_one_letter_code
_entity_poly.pdbx_strand_id
1 'polypeptide(L)'
;MQSSSPVEVDYWTYFTSKRFIKDVSEASQILKKSLLRAAQRMYYSRCERRIAAAQNKDRPELEKHGWDVLNMSKKFNLPPLDDKMVRVDGTKITPDEFRRKYEAPRVPCIITGLTRHWKAHENWTLRNLLKNYADEYFKCGASPKGRSVYLKFKYFFEYMAEYEDDSPLYIFDGSFDERKGTKKMLLDYEVPEIFQESLFDLLGSDRTRPPHR
;
A
#
# COMPACT_ATOMS: atom_id res chain seq x y z
N MET A 1 60.51 20.21 -13.80
CA MET A 1 59.37 19.32 -13.53
C MET A 1 59.84 18.26 -12.55
N GLN A 2 59.57 18.42 -11.25
CA GLN A 2 59.86 17.36 -10.28
C GLN A 2 58.76 16.30 -10.39
N SER A 3 59.14 15.08 -10.77
CA SER A 3 58.23 13.93 -10.79
C SER A 3 57.88 13.59 -9.34
N SER A 4 56.60 13.70 -9.00
CA SER A 4 56.06 13.18 -7.74
C SER A 4 56.30 11.67 -7.68
N SER A 5 57.17 11.23 -6.77
CA SER A 5 57.38 9.81 -6.47
C SER A 5 56.09 9.17 -5.98
N PRO A 6 55.81 7.89 -6.33
CA PRO A 6 54.62 7.21 -5.88
C PRO A 6 54.63 7.10 -4.35
N VAL A 7 53.52 7.49 -3.71
CA VAL A 7 53.34 7.32 -2.27
C VAL A 7 53.38 5.83 -1.96
N GLU A 8 54.42 5.41 -1.25
CA GLU A 8 54.57 4.04 -0.79
C GLU A 8 53.46 3.75 0.24
N VAL A 9 52.54 2.85 -0.11
CA VAL A 9 51.41 2.51 0.74
C VAL A 9 51.94 1.60 1.86
N ASP A 10 52.05 2.14 3.08
CA ASP A 10 52.45 1.35 4.25
C ASP A 10 51.31 0.42 4.69
N TYR A 11 51.37 -0.80 4.16
CA TYR A 11 50.42 -1.85 4.47
C TYR A 11 50.48 -2.28 5.94
N TRP A 12 51.64 -2.16 6.61
CA TRP A 12 51.80 -2.64 7.97
C TRP A 12 51.12 -1.73 9.00
N THR A 13 51.21 -0.41 8.82
CA THR A 13 50.41 0.53 9.63
C THR A 13 48.92 0.37 9.36
N TYR A 14 48.50 0.04 8.13
CA TYR A 14 47.10 -0.25 7.85
C TYR A 14 46.62 -1.51 8.60
N PHE A 15 47.30 -2.65 8.45
CA PHE A 15 46.88 -3.93 9.07
C PHE A 15 46.83 -3.90 10.60
N THR A 16 47.64 -3.05 11.24
CA THR A 16 47.64 -2.87 12.71
C THR A 16 46.73 -1.73 13.17
N SER A 17 46.14 -0.96 12.25
CA SER A 17 45.28 0.18 12.58
C SER A 17 43.88 -0.23 13.04
N LYS A 18 43.24 0.66 13.80
CA LYS A 18 41.80 0.60 14.09
C LYS A 18 40.93 0.61 12.81
N ARG A 19 41.46 1.12 11.69
CA ARG A 19 40.77 1.19 10.40
C ARG A 19 40.65 -0.20 9.77
N PHE A 20 41.71 -1.00 9.77
CA PHE A 20 41.65 -2.38 9.28
C PHE A 20 40.67 -3.25 10.08
N ILE A 21 40.65 -3.14 11.41
CA ILE A 21 39.67 -3.86 12.26
C ILE A 21 38.23 -3.46 11.91
N LYS A 22 37.98 -2.16 11.68
CA LYS A 22 36.67 -1.67 11.23
C LYS A 22 36.30 -2.22 9.85
N ASP A 23 37.22 -2.19 8.90
CA ASP A 23 36.99 -2.68 7.53
C ASP A 23 36.72 -4.20 7.51
N VAL A 24 37.44 -4.99 8.32
CA VAL A 24 37.18 -6.43 8.49
C VAL A 24 35.82 -6.70 9.13
N SER A 25 35.43 -5.91 10.14
CA SER A 25 34.12 -6.00 10.76
C SER A 25 33.00 -5.68 9.76
N GLU A 26 33.14 -4.60 8.98
CA GLU A 26 32.20 -4.23 7.93
C GLU A 26 32.11 -5.33 6.84
N ALA A 27 33.24 -5.86 6.40
CA ALA A 27 33.30 -6.97 5.43
C ALA A 27 32.60 -8.23 5.96
N SER A 28 32.82 -8.59 7.23
CA SER A 28 32.14 -9.71 7.89
C SER A 28 30.62 -9.50 7.96
N GLN A 29 30.17 -8.28 8.28
CA GLN A 29 28.75 -7.93 8.28
C GLN A 29 28.13 -8.02 6.87
N ILE A 30 28.87 -7.60 5.84
CA ILE A 30 28.43 -7.72 4.44
C ILE A 30 28.31 -9.20 4.05
N LEU A 31 29.30 -10.03 4.38
CA LEU A 31 29.31 -11.46 4.09
C LEU A 31 28.13 -12.17 4.78
N LYS A 32 27.92 -11.91 6.08
CA LYS A 32 26.81 -12.46 6.86
C LYS A 32 25.45 -12.07 6.25
N LYS A 33 25.27 -10.79 5.89
CA LYS A 33 24.06 -10.31 5.21
C LYS A 33 23.87 -10.98 3.85
N SER A 34 24.95 -11.21 3.10
CA SER A 34 24.89 -11.88 1.79
C SER A 34 24.43 -13.33 1.92
N LEU A 35 25.03 -14.08 2.85
CA LEU A 35 24.67 -15.47 3.15
C LEU A 35 23.21 -15.60 3.61
N LEU A 36 22.77 -14.73 4.53
CA LEU A 36 21.38 -14.71 4.98
C LEU A 36 20.40 -14.44 3.83
N ARG A 37 20.71 -13.49 2.93
CA ARG A 37 19.87 -13.22 1.75
C ARG A 37 19.85 -14.39 0.78
N ALA A 38 20.97 -15.08 0.59
CA ALA A 38 21.05 -16.26 -0.26
C ALA A 38 20.19 -17.41 0.31
N ALA A 39 20.31 -17.67 1.61
CA ALA A 39 19.45 -18.62 2.31
C ALA A 39 17.97 -18.25 2.20
N GLN A 40 17.60 -16.99 2.48
CA GLN A 40 16.21 -16.53 2.32
C GLN A 40 15.67 -16.76 0.91
N ARG A 41 16.47 -16.55 -0.13
CA ARG A 41 16.07 -16.81 -1.52
C ARG A 41 15.85 -18.29 -1.82
N MET A 42 16.51 -19.17 -1.08
CA MET A 42 16.41 -20.63 -1.22
C MET A 42 15.19 -21.18 -0.49
N TYR A 43 14.91 -20.69 0.72
CA TYR A 43 13.82 -21.18 1.57
C TYR A 43 12.47 -20.54 1.27
N TYR A 44 12.45 -19.25 0.91
CA TYR A 44 11.20 -18.51 0.68
C TYR A 44 11.04 -18.13 -0.78
N SER A 45 9.81 -18.32 -1.26
CA SER A 45 9.35 -17.84 -2.55
C SER A 45 9.59 -16.34 -2.70
N ARG A 46 9.55 -15.88 -3.94
CA ARG A 46 9.62 -14.45 -4.21
C ARG A 46 8.45 -13.70 -3.59
N CYS A 47 7.27 -14.31 -3.52
CA CYS A 47 6.06 -13.70 -2.98
C CYS A 47 6.19 -13.45 -1.47
N GLU A 48 6.49 -14.49 -0.70
CA GLU A 48 6.66 -14.41 0.76
C GLU A 48 7.68 -13.35 1.16
N ARG A 49 8.82 -13.30 0.45
CA ARG A 49 9.85 -12.27 0.72
C ARG A 49 9.38 -10.86 0.43
N ARG A 50 8.46 -10.66 -0.52
CA ARG A 50 7.91 -9.33 -0.84
C ARG A 50 6.83 -8.92 0.15
N ILE A 51 6.01 -9.87 0.59
CA ILE A 51 4.99 -9.68 1.63
C ILE A 51 5.67 -9.32 2.96
N ALA A 52 6.62 -10.15 3.43
CA ALA A 52 7.35 -9.88 4.67
C ALA A 52 8.08 -8.51 4.64
N ALA A 53 8.63 -8.14 3.48
CA ALA A 53 9.25 -6.83 3.32
C ALA A 53 8.24 -5.66 3.32
N ALA A 54 6.99 -5.88 2.92
CA ALA A 54 5.92 -4.88 3.00
C ALA A 54 5.41 -4.78 4.45
N GLN A 55 5.10 -5.91 5.07
CA GLN A 55 4.73 -6.03 6.49
C GLN A 55 5.74 -5.31 7.40
N ASN A 56 7.03 -5.64 7.31
CA ASN A 56 8.07 -5.01 8.14
C ASN A 56 8.25 -3.51 7.87
N LYS A 57 7.89 -3.02 6.68
CA LYS A 57 7.93 -1.57 6.41
C LYS A 57 6.73 -0.84 6.99
N ASP A 58 5.56 -1.47 6.95
CA ASP A 58 4.30 -0.91 7.43
C ASP A 58 4.23 -0.92 8.97
N ARG A 59 4.41 -2.11 9.56
CA ARG A 59 4.32 -2.35 11.00
C ARG A 59 5.60 -3.01 11.53
N PRO A 60 6.75 -2.31 11.56
CA PRO A 60 8.02 -2.88 12.03
C PRO A 60 7.97 -3.37 13.49
N GLU A 61 7.06 -2.84 14.31
CA GLU A 61 6.86 -3.29 15.68
C GLU A 61 6.33 -4.72 15.78
N LEU A 62 5.65 -5.23 14.75
CA LEU A 62 5.12 -6.59 14.73
C LEU A 62 6.19 -7.65 14.43
N GLU A 63 7.40 -7.27 14.01
CA GLU A 63 8.50 -8.21 13.73
C GLU A 63 8.82 -9.10 14.95
N LYS A 64 8.63 -8.59 16.17
CA LYS A 64 8.87 -9.34 17.42
C LYS A 64 7.66 -10.11 17.92
N HIS A 65 6.46 -9.67 17.56
CA HIS A 65 5.21 -10.15 18.14
C HIS A 65 4.52 -11.17 17.25
N GLY A 66 4.57 -11.00 15.93
CA GLY A 66 3.78 -11.74 14.97
C GLY A 66 2.56 -10.95 14.48
N TRP A 67 1.99 -11.38 13.36
CA TRP A 67 0.84 -10.73 12.72
C TRP A 67 -0.51 -11.37 13.09
N ASP A 68 -0.49 -12.55 13.71
CA ASP A 68 -1.62 -13.47 13.93
C ASP A 68 -1.73 -13.95 15.40
N VAL A 69 -1.14 -13.21 16.33
CA VAL A 69 -1.02 -13.56 17.76
C VAL A 69 -2.38 -13.83 18.42
N LEU A 70 -3.40 -13.06 18.04
CA LEU A 70 -4.75 -13.15 18.59
C LEU A 70 -5.54 -14.29 17.94
N ASN A 71 -5.10 -14.76 16.77
CA ASN A 71 -5.75 -15.80 15.95
C ASN A 71 -7.20 -15.40 15.63
N MET A 72 -7.39 -14.13 15.23
CA MET A 72 -8.70 -13.55 14.92
C MET A 72 -9.36 -14.28 13.75
N SER A 73 -8.60 -14.74 12.76
CA SER A 73 -9.10 -15.53 11.63
C SER A 73 -9.96 -16.73 12.05
N LYS A 74 -9.64 -17.34 13.19
CA LYS A 74 -10.35 -18.51 13.73
C LYS A 74 -11.31 -18.18 14.87
N LYS A 75 -11.00 -17.16 15.68
CA LYS A 75 -11.74 -16.86 16.92
C LYS A 75 -12.75 -15.73 16.78
N PHE A 76 -12.48 -14.77 15.90
CA PHE A 76 -13.30 -13.57 15.78
C PHE A 76 -14.48 -13.85 14.86
N ASN A 77 -15.68 -13.81 15.42
CA ASN A 77 -16.92 -13.84 14.66
C ASN A 77 -17.45 -12.42 14.57
N LEU A 78 -17.79 -11.99 13.35
CA LEU A 78 -18.43 -10.69 13.15
C LEU A 78 -19.75 -10.67 13.94
N PRO A 79 -19.99 -9.63 14.75
CA PRO A 79 -21.27 -9.49 15.43
C PRO A 79 -22.39 -9.34 14.39
N PRO A 80 -23.63 -9.71 14.74
CA PRO A 80 -24.77 -9.47 13.86
C PRO A 80 -24.86 -7.96 13.55
N LEU A 81 -25.06 -7.65 12.27
CA LEU A 81 -25.17 -6.27 11.81
C LEU A 81 -26.54 -5.70 12.19
N ASP A 82 -26.55 -4.66 13.02
CA ASP A 82 -27.73 -3.85 13.31
C ASP A 82 -27.81 -2.69 12.30
N ASP A 83 -28.41 -2.96 11.13
CA ASP A 83 -28.55 -1.97 10.05
C ASP A 83 -29.77 -1.07 10.28
N LYS A 84 -29.51 0.14 10.78
CA LYS A 84 -30.50 1.20 10.99
C LYS A 84 -30.40 2.34 9.97
N MET A 85 -29.51 2.22 8.99
CA MET A 85 -29.18 3.34 8.12
C MET A 85 -30.21 3.50 7.00
N VAL A 86 -30.74 4.71 6.83
CA VAL A 86 -31.75 5.00 5.81
C VAL A 86 -31.17 4.79 4.42
N ARG A 87 -31.94 4.13 3.55
CA ARG A 87 -31.60 3.89 2.14
C ARG A 87 -32.38 4.83 1.25
N VAL A 88 -31.66 5.50 0.35
CA VAL A 88 -32.21 6.47 -0.60
C VAL A 88 -31.95 5.97 -2.00
N ASP A 89 -32.97 6.01 -2.85
CA ASP A 89 -32.81 5.73 -4.28
C ASP A 89 -32.18 6.95 -4.96
N GLY A 90 -30.89 6.85 -5.28
CA GLY A 90 -30.14 7.93 -5.91
C GLY A 90 -30.65 8.30 -7.29
N THR A 91 -31.39 7.41 -7.96
CA THR A 91 -32.00 7.71 -9.28
C THR A 91 -33.23 8.61 -9.19
N LYS A 92 -33.75 8.83 -7.97
CA LYS A 92 -34.99 9.58 -7.71
C LYS A 92 -34.77 10.83 -6.86
N ILE A 93 -33.52 11.18 -6.56
CA ILE A 93 -33.18 12.34 -5.74
C ILE A 93 -32.36 13.33 -6.57
N THR A 94 -32.74 14.60 -6.53
CA THR A 94 -31.94 15.65 -7.17
C THR A 94 -30.80 16.10 -6.23
N PRO A 95 -29.74 16.74 -6.76
CA PRO A 95 -28.67 17.31 -5.93
C PRO A 95 -29.18 18.27 -4.83
N ASP A 96 -30.15 19.13 -5.14
CA ASP A 96 -30.73 20.07 -4.17
C ASP A 96 -31.54 19.36 -3.07
N GLU A 97 -32.30 18.32 -3.44
CA GLU A 97 -33.01 17.53 -2.45
C GLU A 97 -32.06 16.77 -1.54
N PHE A 98 -30.98 16.21 -2.10
CA PHE A 98 -29.93 15.54 -1.33
C PHE A 98 -29.25 16.53 -0.37
N ARG A 99 -28.87 17.71 -0.86
CA ARG A 99 -28.24 18.76 -0.06
C ARG A 99 -29.09 19.17 1.12
N ARG A 100 -30.38 19.44 0.88
CA ARG A 100 -31.33 19.88 1.90
C ARG A 100 -31.64 18.81 2.95
N LYS A 101 -31.76 17.54 2.54
CA LYS A 101 -32.20 16.44 3.42
C LYS A 101 -31.05 15.73 4.14
N TYR A 102 -29.86 15.69 3.56
CA TYR A 102 -28.75 14.86 4.05
C TYR A 102 -27.45 15.65 4.26
N GLU A 103 -26.96 16.37 3.25
CA GLU A 103 -25.65 17.04 3.30
C GLU A 103 -25.62 18.19 4.32
N ALA A 104 -26.49 19.19 4.16
CA ALA A 104 -26.57 20.36 5.03
C ALA A 104 -26.92 20.02 6.50
N PRO A 105 -27.90 19.14 6.79
CA PRO A 105 -28.18 18.72 8.16
C PRO A 105 -27.21 17.65 8.70
N ARG A 106 -26.25 17.17 7.89
CA ARG A 106 -25.25 16.14 8.24
C ARG A 106 -25.87 14.81 8.67
N VAL A 107 -26.90 14.37 7.94
CA VAL A 107 -27.60 13.11 8.19
C VAL A 107 -26.99 12.01 7.30
N PRO A 108 -26.40 10.94 7.88
CA PRO A 108 -25.86 9.83 7.10
C PRO A 108 -26.99 9.03 6.43
N CYS A 109 -26.73 8.58 5.21
CA CYS A 109 -27.63 7.68 4.48
C CYS A 109 -26.84 6.78 3.52
N ILE A 110 -27.46 5.68 3.09
CA ILE A 110 -26.95 4.84 2.01
C ILE A 110 -27.67 5.22 0.72
N ILE A 111 -26.89 5.61 -0.28
CA ILE A 111 -27.41 5.98 -1.59
C ILE A 111 -27.29 4.77 -2.50
N THR A 112 -28.41 4.35 -3.08
CA THR A 112 -28.52 3.18 -3.94
C THR A 112 -28.72 3.62 -5.39
N GLY A 113 -28.43 2.73 -6.34
CA GLY A 113 -28.77 2.94 -7.76
C GLY A 113 -27.80 3.79 -8.59
N LEU A 114 -26.97 4.64 -7.99
CA LEU A 114 -26.06 5.55 -8.72
C LEU A 114 -24.91 4.85 -9.46
N THR A 115 -24.62 3.59 -9.12
CA THR A 115 -23.46 2.86 -9.68
C THR A 115 -23.86 1.76 -10.65
N ARG A 116 -25.15 1.61 -11.00
CA ARG A 116 -25.66 0.45 -11.77
C ARG A 116 -25.00 0.30 -13.14
N HIS A 117 -24.61 1.40 -13.77
CA HIS A 117 -23.98 1.44 -15.09
C HIS A 117 -22.45 1.41 -15.05
N TRP A 118 -21.83 1.39 -13.86
CA TRP A 118 -20.38 1.36 -13.73
C TRP A 118 -19.83 0.03 -14.24
N LYS A 119 -18.84 0.09 -15.13
CA LYS A 119 -18.14 -1.09 -15.63
C LYS A 119 -17.35 -1.79 -14.52
N ALA A 120 -17.09 -1.12 -13.40
CA ALA A 120 -16.45 -1.68 -12.22
C ALA A 120 -17.12 -2.97 -11.72
N HIS A 121 -18.46 -3.10 -11.84
CA HIS A 121 -19.17 -4.34 -11.45
C HIS A 121 -18.70 -5.57 -12.24
N GLU A 122 -18.26 -5.39 -13.48
CA GLU A 122 -17.75 -6.46 -14.35
C GLU A 122 -16.20 -6.53 -14.31
N ASN A 123 -15.55 -5.38 -14.30
CA ASN A 123 -14.10 -5.26 -14.44
C ASN A 123 -13.35 -5.49 -13.13
N TRP A 124 -13.91 -5.15 -11.97
CA TRP A 124 -13.20 -5.23 -10.68
C TRP A 124 -13.45 -6.56 -9.96
N THR A 125 -13.36 -7.65 -10.72
CA THR A 125 -13.26 -9.00 -10.14
C THR A 125 -11.80 -9.33 -9.86
N LEU A 126 -11.54 -10.17 -8.84
CA LEU A 126 -10.17 -10.57 -8.49
C LEU A 126 -9.40 -11.16 -9.69
N ARG A 127 -10.08 -11.94 -10.54
CA ARG A 127 -9.51 -12.50 -11.78
C ARG A 127 -9.10 -11.42 -12.78
N ASN A 128 -9.98 -10.45 -13.04
CA ASN A 128 -9.71 -9.38 -14.01
C ASN A 128 -8.63 -8.42 -13.49
N LEU A 129 -8.66 -8.11 -12.19
CA LEU A 129 -7.62 -7.30 -11.54
C LEU A 129 -6.25 -8.00 -11.61
N LEU A 130 -6.19 -9.30 -11.35
CA LEU A 130 -4.96 -10.08 -11.49
C LEU A 130 -4.48 -10.08 -12.95
N LYS A 131 -5.36 -10.33 -13.92
CA LYS A 131 -5.01 -10.33 -15.34
C LYS A 131 -4.46 -8.98 -15.82
N ASN A 132 -5.07 -7.88 -15.40
CA ASN A 132 -4.78 -6.56 -15.96
C ASN A 132 -3.72 -5.77 -15.17
N TYR A 133 -3.60 -6.02 -13.87
CA TYR A 133 -2.79 -5.21 -12.95
C TYR A 133 -1.81 -6.03 -12.10
N ALA A 134 -1.57 -7.32 -12.40
CA ALA A 134 -0.65 -8.20 -11.67
C ALA A 134 0.70 -7.55 -11.34
N ASP A 135 1.28 -6.81 -12.29
CA ASP A 135 2.60 -6.20 -12.16
C ASP A 135 2.59 -4.73 -11.71
N GLU A 136 1.42 -4.14 -11.52
CA GLU A 136 1.24 -2.80 -10.98
C GLU A 136 1.38 -2.79 -9.47
N TYR A 137 1.93 -1.70 -8.94
CA TYR A 137 2.07 -1.47 -7.51
C TYR A 137 0.85 -0.73 -6.97
N PHE A 138 0.32 -1.24 -5.86
CA PHE A 138 -0.72 -0.59 -5.07
C PHE A 138 -0.18 -0.26 -3.68
N LYS A 139 -0.52 0.92 -3.17
CA LYS A 139 -0.22 1.29 -1.78
C LYS A 139 -1.03 0.38 -0.86
N CYS A 140 -0.34 -0.29 0.06
CA CYS A 140 -0.96 -1.21 1.02
C CYS A 140 -0.58 -0.94 2.48
N GLY A 141 0.01 0.23 2.74
CA GLY A 141 0.52 0.61 4.05
C GLY A 141 1.28 1.94 4.03
N ALA A 142 1.74 2.35 5.20
CA ALA A 142 2.62 3.49 5.42
C ALA A 142 3.54 3.20 6.61
N SER A 143 4.85 3.37 6.41
CA SER A 143 5.80 3.23 7.50
C SER A 143 5.54 4.26 8.62
N PRO A 144 6.08 4.04 9.84
CA PRO A 144 5.97 5.00 10.93
C PRO A 144 6.51 6.41 10.61
N LYS A 145 7.33 6.55 9.56
CA LYS A 145 7.85 7.84 9.06
C LYS A 145 7.00 8.45 7.94
N GLY A 146 5.79 7.95 7.72
CA GLY A 146 4.85 8.43 6.69
C GLY A 146 5.19 8.02 5.26
N ARG A 147 6.22 7.19 5.03
CA ARG A 147 6.54 6.71 3.67
C ARG A 147 5.57 5.61 3.26
N SER A 148 4.92 5.77 2.10
CA SER A 148 4.03 4.75 1.53
C SER A 148 4.74 3.42 1.29
N VAL A 149 4.04 2.33 1.62
CA VAL A 149 4.45 0.96 1.35
C VAL A 149 3.63 0.45 0.18
N TYR A 150 4.31 -0.12 -0.82
CA TYR A 150 3.70 -0.62 -2.04
C TYR A 150 4.00 -2.10 -2.24
N LEU A 151 3.02 -2.83 -2.77
CA LEU A 151 3.15 -4.22 -3.17
C LEU A 151 2.55 -4.41 -4.57
N LYS A 152 3.12 -5.32 -5.37
CA LYS A 152 2.52 -5.67 -6.67
C LYS A 152 1.22 -6.44 -6.45
N PHE A 153 0.20 -6.18 -7.26
CA PHE A 153 -1.11 -6.81 -7.07
C PHE A 153 -1.04 -8.35 -7.06
N LYS A 154 -0.20 -8.97 -7.89
CA LYS A 154 -0.07 -10.44 -7.88
C LYS A 154 0.41 -11.03 -6.55
N TYR A 155 1.29 -10.33 -5.84
CA TYR A 155 1.71 -10.76 -4.51
C TYR A 155 0.64 -10.47 -3.47
N PHE A 156 -0.10 -9.37 -3.62
CA PHE A 156 -1.22 -9.06 -2.75
C PHE A 156 -2.38 -10.06 -2.93
N PHE A 157 -2.60 -10.54 -4.16
CA PHE A 157 -3.57 -11.58 -4.49
C PHE A 157 -3.24 -12.90 -3.78
N GLU A 158 -1.97 -13.34 -3.83
CA GLU A 158 -1.53 -14.52 -3.07
C GLU A 158 -1.63 -14.28 -1.56
N TYR A 159 -1.25 -13.08 -1.09
CA TYR A 159 -1.36 -12.70 0.32
C TYR A 159 -2.79 -12.86 0.87
N MET A 160 -3.80 -12.35 0.14
CA MET A 160 -5.20 -12.46 0.55
C MET A 160 -5.70 -13.90 0.66
N ALA A 161 -5.10 -14.84 -0.08
CA ALA A 161 -5.53 -16.24 -0.10
C ALA A 161 -4.87 -17.07 1.00
N GLU A 162 -3.62 -16.78 1.34
CA GLU A 162 -2.77 -17.67 2.15
C GLU A 162 -2.52 -17.18 3.58
N TYR A 163 -2.80 -15.91 3.89
CA TYR A 163 -2.44 -15.30 5.18
C TYR A 163 -3.65 -15.13 6.10
N GLU A 164 -3.43 -15.38 7.38
CA GLU A 164 -4.44 -15.33 8.45
C GLU A 164 -4.15 -14.23 9.50
N ASP A 165 -3.49 -13.15 9.07
CA ASP A 165 -3.12 -12.02 9.94
C ASP A 165 -4.35 -11.45 10.69
N ASP A 166 -4.18 -11.06 11.95
CA ASP A 166 -5.25 -10.48 12.77
C ASP A 166 -5.74 -9.12 12.22
N SER A 167 -4.80 -8.36 11.63
CA SER A 167 -5.03 -7.09 10.96
C SER A 167 -4.22 -7.07 9.67
N PRO A 168 -4.75 -7.62 8.57
CA PRO A 168 -4.01 -7.76 7.32
C PRO A 168 -3.55 -6.43 6.71
N LEU A 169 -2.51 -6.48 5.88
CA LEU A 169 -2.18 -5.38 4.96
C LEU A 169 -3.41 -5.05 4.11
N TYR A 170 -3.66 -3.77 3.87
CA TYR A 170 -4.86 -3.32 3.19
C TYR A 170 -4.53 -2.34 2.07
N ILE A 171 -4.94 -2.65 0.84
CA ILE A 171 -4.77 -1.75 -0.30
C ILE A 171 -5.60 -0.48 -0.05
N PHE A 172 -4.90 0.65 0.04
CA PHE A 172 -5.49 1.98 0.19
C PHE A 172 -4.63 2.98 -0.58
N ASP A 173 -4.99 3.21 -1.84
CA ASP A 173 -4.17 3.91 -2.81
C ASP A 173 -4.91 5.09 -3.44
N GLY A 174 -4.59 6.31 -3.00
CA GLY A 174 -5.18 7.54 -3.54
C GLY A 174 -4.40 8.17 -4.69
N SER A 175 -3.51 7.40 -5.36
CA SER A 175 -2.68 7.90 -6.48
C SER A 175 -2.70 6.97 -7.70
N PHE A 176 -3.68 6.06 -7.76
CA PHE A 176 -3.82 5.09 -8.85
C PHE A 176 -4.21 5.74 -10.18
N ASP A 177 -4.86 6.90 -10.11
CA ASP A 177 -5.32 7.74 -11.20
C ASP A 177 -4.17 8.50 -11.90
N GLU A 178 -3.07 8.75 -11.20
CA GLU A 178 -1.87 9.43 -11.73
C GLU A 178 -0.93 8.47 -12.48
N ARG A 179 -0.92 7.18 -12.14
CA ARG A 179 0.04 6.20 -12.67
C ARG A 179 -0.44 5.57 -13.97
N LYS A 180 0.42 5.58 -15.00
CA LYS A 180 0.10 5.06 -16.35
C LYS A 180 -0.52 3.64 -16.36
N GLY A 181 -0.04 2.75 -15.50
CA GLY A 181 -0.49 1.36 -15.45
C GLY A 181 -1.88 1.16 -14.85
N THR A 182 -2.25 1.98 -13.86
CA THR A 182 -3.52 1.88 -13.12
C THR A 182 -4.57 2.92 -13.55
N LYS A 183 -4.17 3.98 -14.25
CA LYS A 183 -5.06 5.07 -14.70
C LYS A 183 -6.29 4.61 -15.48
N LYS A 184 -6.23 3.46 -16.16
CA LYS A 184 -7.39 2.88 -16.87
C LYS A 184 -8.55 2.49 -15.95
N MET A 185 -8.31 2.30 -14.65
CA MET A 185 -9.37 2.04 -13.66
C MET A 185 -10.35 3.21 -13.54
N LEU A 186 -9.96 4.43 -13.93
CA LEU A 186 -10.86 5.59 -14.00
C LEU A 186 -11.95 5.46 -15.07
N LEU A 187 -11.80 4.52 -16.02
CA LEU A 187 -12.81 4.27 -17.05
C LEU A 187 -13.97 3.39 -16.54
N ASP A 188 -13.82 2.85 -15.32
CA ASP A 188 -14.76 1.88 -14.76
C ASP A 188 -15.82 2.50 -13.85
N TYR A 189 -15.66 3.77 -13.47
CA TYR A 189 -16.59 4.52 -12.64
C TYR A 189 -16.60 6.00 -13.01
N GLU A 190 -17.57 6.73 -12.50
CA GLU A 190 -17.65 8.18 -12.60
C GLU A 190 -18.13 8.77 -11.28
N VAL A 191 -17.86 10.05 -11.03
CA VAL A 191 -18.34 10.71 -9.82
C VAL A 191 -19.84 11.02 -9.99
N PRO A 192 -20.74 10.50 -9.13
CA PRO A 192 -22.17 10.78 -9.23
C PRO A 192 -22.46 12.28 -9.10
N GLU A 193 -23.51 12.75 -9.79
CA GLU A 193 -23.88 14.18 -9.89
C GLU A 193 -23.93 14.90 -8.54
N ILE A 194 -24.50 14.26 -7.52
CA ILE A 194 -24.62 14.78 -6.16
C ILE A 194 -23.27 15.01 -5.44
N PHE A 195 -22.15 14.56 -6.01
CA PHE A 195 -20.79 14.69 -5.47
C PHE A 195 -19.81 15.35 -6.45
N GLN A 196 -20.30 15.92 -7.56
CA GLN A 196 -19.42 16.54 -8.57
C GLN A 196 -18.84 17.88 -8.11
N GLU A 197 -19.53 18.59 -7.22
CA GLU A 197 -19.02 19.83 -6.63
C GLU A 197 -17.85 19.52 -5.68
N SER A 198 -16.64 19.88 -6.09
CA SER A 198 -15.44 19.77 -5.26
C SER A 198 -14.84 21.16 -5.04
N LEU A 199 -15.03 21.72 -3.85
CA LEU A 199 -14.44 23.03 -3.48
C LEU A 199 -12.91 23.01 -3.48
N PHE A 200 -12.29 21.82 -3.37
CA PHE A 200 -10.85 21.68 -3.52
C PHE A 200 -10.36 21.97 -4.95
N ASP A 201 -11.24 21.97 -5.96
CA ASP A 201 -10.87 22.31 -7.34
C ASP A 201 -10.52 23.80 -7.47
N LEU A 202 -11.02 24.64 -6.57
CA LEU A 202 -10.67 26.07 -6.49
C LEU A 202 -9.19 26.30 -6.12
N LEU A 203 -8.54 25.29 -5.52
CA LEU A 203 -7.11 25.31 -5.23
C LEU A 203 -6.26 24.98 -6.47
N GLY A 204 -6.89 24.67 -7.61
CA GLY A 204 -6.21 24.32 -8.85
C GLY A 204 -5.42 23.02 -8.75
N SER A 205 -4.30 22.94 -9.47
CA SER A 205 -3.34 21.84 -9.41
C SER A 205 -2.30 22.00 -8.29
N ASP A 206 -2.62 22.77 -7.25
CA ASP A 206 -1.70 22.97 -6.13
C ASP A 206 -1.35 21.61 -5.48
N ARG A 207 -0.04 21.39 -5.32
CA ARG A 207 0.53 20.22 -4.62
C ARG A 207 0.10 20.13 -3.17
N THR A 208 -0.50 21.19 -2.60
CA THR A 208 -1.03 21.21 -1.23
C THR A 208 -2.42 20.59 -1.10
N ARG A 209 -3.12 20.29 -2.20
CA ARG A 209 -4.44 19.66 -2.14
C ARG A 209 -4.34 18.28 -1.47
N PRO A 210 -5.15 17.98 -0.44
CA PRO A 210 -5.19 16.65 0.15
C PRO A 210 -5.61 15.58 -0.87
N PRO A 211 -5.15 14.33 -0.71
CA PRO A 211 -5.67 13.19 -1.47
C PRO A 211 -7.19 13.08 -1.27
N HIS A 212 -7.95 12.98 -2.36
CA HIS A 212 -9.41 13.16 -2.35
C HIS A 212 -10.15 12.26 -3.35
N ARG A 213 -9.43 11.46 -4.14
CA ARG A 213 -9.99 10.48 -5.07
C ARG A 213 -9.73 9.07 -4.58
#